data_AF-A0A7Z0RID2-F1
#
_entry.id   AF-A0A7Z0RID2-F1
#
_cell.length_a   1.000
_cell.length_b   1.000
_cell.length_c   1.000
_cell.angle_alpha   90.00
_cell.angle_beta   90.00
_cell.angle_gamma   90.00
#
_symmetry.space_group_name_H-M   'P 1'
#
loop_
_entity.id
_entity.type
_entity.pdbx_description
1 polymer ?
#
loop_
_entity_poly.entity_id
_entity_poly.type
_entity_poly.pdbx_seq_one_letter_code
_entity_poly.pdbx_strand_id
1 'polypeptide(L)'
;MKPEELRSAEYAYNKSKLLRVFLVMVAITAGIVWLGFHPPKDKDPYAIWFFVSLWLALFGILTSLALPKLLSKRPGLIISTAGIQVPNFPDQIVAWSAIRSFDRVRAKYSDVIVLHLDPIAAKTLTRQWLVSRLPEWLSGSRAKVGIPLQVLRGNPDTIFGQFVGLLSEAHEAERQAMPEDSSIPKDEEEEASEPALNSAGNPVFTYILLAILVAVYAAELTFGIEPPVAGSPTIRTLYILGGTFRRSIVEDGEWWRLFTAPFMHAGVLHLAFNCVSLWFAGRLFERLIGWRWFAAIFFASALGGSVASVWINDQYTVGVGASGGIVGLFAAVVAASFRFRSGPIADNLRIGAAQILIPSLLPFLSAARSGENIDYAGHFGGALTGAALSFLLLAFWPKERPTPRFGAAAVAFSTQFVIVAAVSLFSISNTRQFILDDPMSNFFSGRYEEAATGFAVAATENPENAPYYNLWRFFAQTRGNDAKAIADLRIAAGKTDQGTWPYPVYSLFLGELKPDELMAKAADSNQRGEATFYSGEWYLLGGNIQEARPRLQAALSSCPTTFLEFNGAKGELNSLPAQ
;
A
#
# COMPACT_ATOMS: atom_id res chain seq x y z
N MET A 1 -38.90 1.71 -49.58
CA MET A 1 -38.92 0.24 -49.67
C MET A 1 -40.34 -0.28 -49.46
N LYS A 2 -40.80 -1.26 -50.24
CA LYS A 2 -42.04 -1.99 -49.96
C LYS A 2 -41.83 -2.88 -48.71
N PRO A 3 -42.85 -3.17 -47.89
CA PRO A 3 -42.69 -3.85 -46.59
C PRO A 3 -42.22 -5.32 -46.65
N GLU A 4 -42.11 -5.92 -47.83
CA GLU A 4 -41.92 -7.37 -48.01
C GLU A 4 -40.46 -7.85 -48.08
N GLU A 5 -39.46 -6.97 -47.92
CA GLU A 5 -38.03 -7.37 -47.92
C GLU A 5 -37.19 -6.71 -46.82
N LEU A 6 -37.72 -6.60 -45.58
CA LEU A 6 -36.90 -6.19 -44.44
C LEU A 6 -35.98 -7.35 -44.00
N ARG A 7 -34.75 -7.40 -44.53
CA ARG A 7 -33.71 -8.29 -44.00
C ARG A 7 -33.47 -7.93 -42.53
N SER A 8 -33.57 -8.93 -41.65
CA SER A 8 -33.34 -8.79 -40.23
C SER A 8 -32.56 -9.97 -39.67
N ALA A 9 -31.70 -9.70 -38.68
CA ALA A 9 -30.91 -10.66 -37.96
C ALA A 9 -31.10 -10.45 -36.46
N GLU A 10 -31.50 -11.52 -35.77
CA GLU A 10 -31.75 -11.50 -34.32
C GLU A 10 -30.70 -12.31 -33.57
N TYR A 11 -30.14 -11.71 -32.53
CA TYR A 11 -29.14 -12.33 -31.68
C TYR A 11 -29.63 -12.41 -30.24
N ALA A 12 -29.93 -13.62 -29.78
CA ALA A 12 -30.29 -13.87 -28.39
C ALA A 12 -29.08 -13.73 -27.45
N TYR A 13 -29.31 -13.51 -26.16
CA TYR A 13 -28.25 -13.58 -25.16
C TYR A 13 -27.69 -15.01 -25.01
N ASN A 14 -26.38 -15.11 -24.77
CA ASN A 14 -25.71 -16.35 -24.42
C ASN A 14 -25.97 -16.69 -22.94
N LYS A 15 -27.13 -17.32 -22.68
CA LYS A 15 -27.60 -17.64 -21.32
C LYS A 15 -26.62 -18.51 -20.54
N SER A 16 -25.95 -19.48 -21.18
CA SER A 16 -25.01 -20.38 -20.50
C SER A 16 -23.73 -19.66 -20.06
N LYS A 17 -23.26 -18.69 -20.83
CA LYS A 17 -22.10 -17.86 -20.47
C LYS A 17 -22.46 -16.87 -19.36
N LEU A 18 -23.60 -16.19 -19.49
CA LEU A 18 -24.11 -15.28 -18.46
C LEU A 18 -24.37 -16.02 -17.13
N LEU A 19 -24.94 -17.23 -17.19
CA LEU A 19 -25.18 -18.07 -16.01
C LEU A 19 -23.86 -18.44 -15.32
N ARG A 20 -22.82 -18.83 -16.07
CA ARG A 20 -21.50 -19.13 -15.49
C ARG A 20 -20.90 -17.93 -14.76
N VAL A 21 -20.93 -16.75 -15.37
CA VAL A 21 -20.44 -15.52 -14.73
C VAL A 21 -21.25 -15.22 -13.46
N PHE A 22 -22.57 -15.36 -13.53
CA PHE A 22 -23.45 -15.14 -12.39
C PHE A 22 -23.17 -16.12 -11.24
N LEU A 23 -23.01 -17.42 -11.53
CA LEU A 23 -22.69 -18.45 -10.53
C LEU A 23 -21.34 -18.20 -9.85
N VAL A 24 -20.32 -17.78 -10.59
CA VAL A 24 -19.02 -17.39 -10.02
C VAL A 24 -19.18 -16.21 -9.06
N MET A 25 -19.94 -15.19 -9.44
CA MET A 25 -20.21 -14.04 -8.57
C MET A 25 -20.98 -14.42 -7.30
N VAL A 26 -21.95 -15.34 -7.41
CA VAL A 26 -22.68 -15.89 -6.25
C VAL A 26 -21.73 -16.64 -5.31
N ALA A 27 -20.85 -17.50 -5.86
CA ALA A 27 -19.89 -18.25 -5.06
C ALA A 27 -18.91 -17.33 -4.31
N ILE A 28 -18.39 -16.29 -4.97
CA ILE A 28 -17.53 -15.26 -4.33
C ILE A 28 -18.30 -14.56 -3.21
N THR A 29 -19.55 -14.16 -3.46
CA THR A 29 -20.39 -13.49 -2.46
C THR A 29 -20.66 -14.37 -1.25
N ALA A 30 -20.93 -15.66 -1.47
CA ALA A 30 -21.10 -16.63 -0.37
C ALA A 30 -19.83 -16.75 0.48
N GLY A 31 -18.64 -16.79 -0.14
CA GLY A 31 -17.37 -16.80 0.59
C GLY A 31 -17.11 -15.54 1.41
N ILE A 32 -17.45 -14.36 0.87
CA ILE A 32 -17.31 -13.08 1.57
C ILE A 32 -18.27 -12.98 2.76
N VAL A 33 -19.54 -13.37 2.57
CA VAL A 33 -20.52 -13.40 3.67
C VAL A 33 -20.09 -14.40 4.75
N TRP A 34 -19.58 -15.57 4.35
CA TRP A 34 -19.05 -16.56 5.30
C TRP A 34 -17.92 -15.98 6.15
N LEU A 35 -17.00 -15.21 5.54
CA LEU A 35 -15.91 -14.52 6.24
C LEU A 35 -16.42 -13.48 7.25
N GLY A 36 -17.53 -12.80 6.94
CA GLY A 36 -18.21 -11.90 7.88
C GLY A 36 -18.72 -12.59 9.14
N PHE A 37 -19.27 -13.79 8.99
CA PHE A 37 -19.73 -14.61 10.13
C PHE A 37 -18.61 -15.36 10.85
N HIS A 38 -17.47 -15.59 10.18
CA HIS A 38 -16.32 -16.31 10.72
C HIS A 38 -15.05 -15.46 10.59
N PRO A 39 -14.98 -14.32 11.30
CA PRO A 39 -13.82 -13.45 11.25
C PRO A 39 -12.57 -14.16 11.84
N PRO A 40 -11.38 -13.94 11.28
CA PRO A 40 -10.13 -14.39 11.91
C PRO A 40 -10.01 -13.84 13.34
N LYS A 41 -9.45 -14.65 14.26
CA LYS A 41 -9.42 -14.34 15.71
C LYS A 41 -8.69 -13.04 16.07
N ASP A 42 -7.84 -12.54 15.17
CA ASP A 42 -7.00 -11.36 15.34
C ASP A 42 -7.53 -10.11 14.62
N LYS A 43 -8.72 -10.16 14.02
CA LYS A 43 -9.31 -9.06 13.23
C LYS A 43 -10.60 -8.54 13.85
N ASP A 44 -10.82 -7.23 13.74
CA ASP A 44 -12.05 -6.60 14.19
C ASP A 44 -13.26 -7.09 13.36
N PRO A 45 -14.25 -7.75 13.98
CA PRO A 45 -15.45 -8.21 13.29
C PRO A 45 -16.24 -7.08 12.62
N TYR A 46 -16.25 -5.87 13.18
CA TYR A 46 -16.98 -4.73 12.62
C TYR A 46 -16.36 -4.23 11.31
N ALA A 47 -15.02 -4.22 11.22
CA ALA A 47 -14.31 -3.88 10.00
C ALA A 47 -14.61 -4.87 8.87
N ILE A 48 -14.66 -6.16 9.18
CA ILE A 48 -15.02 -7.21 8.20
C ILE A 48 -16.45 -7.01 7.71
N TRP A 49 -17.40 -6.75 8.62
CA TRP A 49 -18.79 -6.49 8.25
C TRP A 49 -18.98 -5.23 7.40
N PHE A 50 -18.16 -4.20 7.60
CA PHE A 50 -18.16 -3.03 6.73
C PHE A 50 -17.81 -3.40 5.27
N PHE A 51 -16.75 -4.21 5.06
CA PHE A 51 -16.37 -4.67 3.72
C PHE A 51 -17.38 -5.65 3.11
N VAL A 52 -17.97 -6.54 3.92
CA VAL A 52 -19.06 -7.43 3.49
C VAL A 52 -20.26 -6.61 3.00
N SER A 53 -20.63 -5.56 3.73
CA SER A 53 -21.74 -4.68 3.36
C SER A 53 -21.51 -3.96 2.03
N LEU A 54 -20.29 -3.45 1.81
CA LEU A 54 -19.89 -2.83 0.54
C LEU A 54 -19.92 -3.82 -0.63
N TRP A 55 -19.43 -5.05 -0.42
CA TRP A 55 -19.49 -6.09 -1.43
C TRP A 55 -20.93 -6.48 -1.78
N LEU A 56 -21.79 -6.62 -0.78
CA LEU A 56 -23.21 -6.92 -0.99
C LEU A 56 -23.91 -5.82 -1.78
N ALA A 57 -23.59 -4.55 -1.53
CA ALA A 57 -24.09 -3.42 -2.32
C ALA A 57 -23.63 -3.53 -3.79
N LEU A 58 -22.35 -3.78 -4.04
CA LEU A 58 -21.81 -3.95 -5.39
C LEU A 58 -22.42 -5.16 -6.11
N PHE A 59 -22.49 -6.31 -5.44
CA PHE A 59 -23.10 -7.53 -5.96
C PHE A 59 -24.58 -7.33 -6.30
N GLY A 60 -25.32 -6.57 -5.48
CA GLY A 60 -26.69 -6.17 -5.75
C GLY A 60 -26.81 -5.36 -7.06
N ILE A 61 -25.94 -4.37 -7.26
CA ILE A 61 -25.88 -3.58 -8.49
C ILE A 61 -25.58 -4.48 -9.69
N LEU A 62 -24.55 -5.32 -9.62
CA LEU A 62 -24.16 -6.22 -10.71
C LEU A 62 -25.27 -7.23 -11.06
N THR A 63 -25.94 -7.77 -10.04
CA THR A 63 -27.09 -8.67 -10.21
C THR A 63 -28.24 -7.97 -10.89
N SER A 64 -28.56 -6.73 -10.51
CA SER A 64 -29.62 -5.94 -11.14
C SER A 64 -29.38 -5.66 -12.63
N LEU A 65 -28.11 -5.61 -13.05
CA LEU A 65 -27.71 -5.42 -14.45
C LEU A 65 -27.67 -6.73 -15.25
N ALA A 66 -27.34 -7.86 -14.62
CA ALA A 66 -27.16 -9.15 -15.27
C ALA A 66 -28.44 -9.99 -15.32
N LEU A 67 -29.23 -10.00 -14.24
CA LEU A 67 -30.41 -10.85 -14.08
C LEU A 67 -31.49 -10.59 -15.15
N PRO A 68 -31.80 -9.33 -15.54
CA PRO A 68 -32.74 -9.08 -16.63
C PRO A 68 -32.30 -9.72 -17.96
N LYS A 69 -30.99 -9.74 -18.24
CA LYS A 69 -30.43 -10.35 -19.46
C LYS A 69 -30.56 -11.87 -19.43
N LEU A 70 -30.37 -12.48 -18.26
CA LEU A 70 -30.49 -13.93 -18.06
C LEU A 70 -31.94 -14.42 -18.26
N LEU A 71 -32.89 -13.65 -17.70
CA LEU A 71 -34.32 -13.97 -17.69
C LEU A 71 -35.06 -13.51 -18.95
N SER A 72 -34.49 -12.59 -19.73
CA SER A 72 -35.12 -12.06 -20.94
C SER A 72 -35.50 -13.18 -21.92
N LYS A 73 -36.71 -13.06 -22.48
CA LYS A 73 -37.17 -13.81 -23.66
C LYS A 73 -36.94 -13.03 -24.97
N ARG A 74 -36.61 -11.74 -24.88
CA ARG A 74 -36.33 -10.88 -26.03
C ARG A 74 -34.90 -11.08 -26.53
N PRO A 75 -34.64 -10.92 -27.84
CA PRO A 75 -33.28 -10.91 -28.38
C PRO A 75 -32.44 -9.79 -27.75
N GLY A 76 -31.13 -10.04 -27.62
CA GLY A 76 -30.15 -9.10 -27.08
C GLY A 76 -29.63 -8.11 -28.12
N LEU A 77 -29.91 -8.34 -29.40
CA LEU A 77 -29.64 -7.41 -30.49
C LEU A 77 -30.53 -7.79 -31.68
N ILE A 78 -31.18 -6.81 -32.31
CA ILE A 78 -31.80 -6.98 -33.63
C ILE A 78 -31.16 -5.98 -34.58
N ILE A 79 -30.69 -6.46 -35.72
CA ILE A 79 -30.15 -5.63 -36.81
C ILE A 79 -31.07 -5.82 -38.00
N SER A 80 -31.61 -4.75 -38.56
CA SER A 80 -32.47 -4.82 -39.74
C SER A 80 -32.16 -3.69 -40.71
N THR A 81 -32.74 -3.74 -41.91
CA THR A 81 -32.65 -2.63 -42.87
C THR A 81 -33.29 -1.33 -42.36
N ALA A 82 -34.19 -1.39 -41.37
CA ALA A 82 -34.78 -0.21 -40.74
C ALA A 82 -33.91 0.43 -39.65
N GLY A 83 -32.93 -0.31 -39.11
CA GLY A 83 -32.07 0.17 -38.03
C GLY A 83 -31.64 -0.94 -37.06
N ILE A 84 -31.25 -0.53 -35.86
CA ILE A 84 -30.78 -1.45 -34.81
C ILE A 84 -31.61 -1.32 -33.54
N GLN A 85 -32.07 -2.46 -33.01
CA GLN A 85 -32.71 -2.51 -31.70
C GLN A 85 -31.71 -3.02 -30.67
N VAL A 86 -31.43 -2.18 -29.69
CA VAL A 86 -30.42 -2.43 -28.64
C VAL A 86 -31.08 -2.58 -27.27
N PRO A 87 -30.49 -3.37 -26.35
CA PRO A 87 -31.09 -3.65 -25.05
C PRO A 87 -31.37 -2.43 -24.17
N ASN A 88 -30.57 -1.38 -24.36
CA ASN A 88 -30.71 -0.13 -23.63
C ASN A 88 -32.05 0.57 -23.96
N PHE A 89 -32.60 0.31 -25.15
CA PHE A 89 -33.82 0.88 -25.72
C PHE A 89 -34.71 -0.25 -26.29
N PRO A 90 -35.22 -1.15 -25.45
CA PRO A 90 -35.71 -2.47 -25.86
C PRO A 90 -37.03 -2.47 -26.64
N ASP A 91 -37.69 -1.32 -26.78
CA ASP A 91 -38.95 -1.13 -27.49
C ASP A 91 -38.80 -0.12 -28.65
N GLN A 92 -37.56 0.26 -29.01
CA GLN A 92 -37.30 1.26 -30.03
C GLN A 92 -36.22 0.80 -31.01
N ILE A 93 -36.46 1.01 -32.30
CA ILE A 93 -35.45 0.81 -33.35
C ILE A 93 -34.69 2.13 -33.50
N VAL A 94 -33.38 2.08 -33.31
CA VAL A 94 -32.48 3.20 -33.61
C VAL A 94 -32.24 3.20 -35.11
N ALA A 95 -32.78 4.19 -35.82
CA ALA A 95 -32.61 4.33 -37.26
C ALA A 95 -31.13 4.46 -37.64
N TRP A 96 -30.76 4.00 -38.85
CA TRP A 96 -29.38 4.11 -39.34
C TRP A 96 -28.90 5.55 -39.43
N SER A 97 -29.76 6.47 -39.87
CA SER A 97 -29.51 7.92 -39.87
C SER A 97 -29.25 8.53 -38.48
N ALA A 98 -29.67 7.87 -37.41
CA ALA A 98 -29.38 8.32 -36.04
C ALA A 98 -27.98 7.91 -35.57
N ILE A 99 -27.25 7.07 -36.31
CA ILE A 99 -25.89 6.61 -35.98
C ILE A 99 -24.90 7.44 -36.80
N ARG A 100 -24.18 8.36 -36.15
CA ARG A 100 -23.17 9.22 -36.80
C ARG A 100 -21.90 8.45 -37.13
N SER A 101 -21.48 7.58 -36.22
CA SER A 101 -20.29 6.75 -36.39
C SER A 101 -20.35 5.53 -35.46
N PHE A 102 -19.47 4.57 -35.68
CA PHE A 102 -19.32 3.42 -34.79
C PHE A 102 -17.86 2.96 -34.71
N ASP A 103 -17.50 2.37 -33.56
CA ASP A 103 -16.21 1.73 -33.33
C ASP A 103 -16.41 0.26 -32.97
N ARG A 104 -15.46 -0.60 -33.34
CA ARG A 104 -15.33 -1.94 -32.76
C ARG A 104 -14.11 -2.01 -31.85
N VAL A 105 -14.34 -2.21 -30.57
CA VAL A 105 -13.28 -2.32 -29.57
C VAL A 105 -13.06 -3.79 -29.22
N ARG A 106 -11.91 -4.33 -29.62
CA ARG A 106 -11.51 -5.72 -29.36
C ARG A 106 -10.32 -5.77 -28.38
N ALA A 107 -10.51 -6.48 -27.26
CA ALA A 107 -9.47 -6.83 -26.30
C ALA A 107 -9.60 -8.31 -25.89
N LYS A 108 -8.61 -8.82 -25.13
CA LYS A 108 -8.53 -10.25 -24.72
C LYS A 108 -9.82 -10.79 -24.10
N TYR A 109 -10.58 -9.96 -23.39
CA TYR A 109 -11.83 -10.33 -22.72
C TYR A 109 -13.01 -9.40 -23.04
N SER A 110 -12.91 -8.56 -24.08
CA SER A 110 -14.01 -7.68 -24.50
C SER A 110 -14.08 -7.55 -26.02
N ASP A 111 -15.29 -7.62 -26.58
CA ASP A 111 -15.55 -7.32 -28.00
C ASP A 111 -16.89 -6.60 -28.05
N VAL A 112 -16.84 -5.31 -28.35
CA VAL A 112 -17.97 -4.38 -28.20
C VAL A 112 -18.06 -3.49 -29.43
N ILE A 113 -19.26 -3.34 -29.98
CA ILE A 113 -19.57 -2.27 -30.94
C ILE A 113 -20.02 -1.05 -30.15
N VAL A 114 -19.39 0.10 -30.35
CA VAL A 114 -19.78 1.36 -29.74
C VAL A 114 -20.43 2.21 -30.82
N LEU A 115 -21.73 2.47 -30.67
CA LEU A 115 -22.48 3.37 -31.56
C LEU A 115 -22.41 4.79 -31.01
N HIS A 116 -22.07 5.76 -31.86
CA HIS A 116 -22.17 7.18 -31.56
C HIS A 116 -23.43 7.72 -32.23
N LEU A 117 -24.45 7.98 -31.42
CA LEU A 117 -25.75 8.45 -31.88
C LEU A 117 -25.77 9.98 -31.99
N ASP A 118 -26.57 10.48 -32.92
CA ASP A 118 -26.89 11.89 -33.00
C ASP A 118 -27.48 12.39 -31.65
N PRO A 119 -26.97 13.48 -31.05
CA PRO A 119 -27.43 13.93 -29.75
C PRO A 119 -28.91 14.30 -29.67
N ILE A 120 -29.52 14.73 -30.78
CA ILE A 120 -30.93 15.08 -30.86
C ILE A 120 -31.75 13.79 -30.92
N ALA A 121 -31.39 12.85 -31.80
CA ALA A 121 -32.03 11.54 -31.88
C ALA A 121 -31.86 10.72 -30.58
N ALA A 122 -30.71 10.82 -29.92
CA ALA A 122 -30.43 10.12 -28.67
C ALA A 122 -31.33 10.59 -27.51
N LYS A 123 -31.78 11.85 -27.53
CA LYS A 123 -32.68 12.40 -26.49
C LYS A 123 -34.09 11.84 -26.58
N THR A 124 -34.55 11.42 -27.77
CA THR A 124 -35.89 10.85 -27.97
C THR A 124 -35.97 9.38 -27.54
N LEU A 125 -34.83 8.71 -27.36
CA LEU A 125 -34.78 7.32 -26.91
C LEU A 125 -35.09 7.18 -25.41
N THR A 126 -35.95 6.22 -25.05
CA THR A 126 -36.33 5.91 -23.67
C THR A 126 -35.59 4.68 -23.15
N ARG A 127 -34.89 4.84 -22.02
CA ARG A 127 -34.17 3.75 -21.35
C ARG A 127 -35.13 2.81 -20.63
N GLN A 128 -34.70 1.57 -20.43
CA GLN A 128 -35.36 0.66 -19.48
C GLN A 128 -35.56 1.31 -18.11
N TRP A 129 -36.70 1.02 -17.48
CA TRP A 129 -37.14 1.64 -16.23
C TRP A 129 -36.10 1.59 -15.10
N LEU A 130 -35.32 0.51 -14.98
CA LEU A 130 -34.27 0.42 -13.96
C LEU A 130 -33.11 1.39 -14.22
N VAL A 131 -32.72 1.55 -15.49
CA VAL A 131 -31.58 2.37 -15.92
C VAL A 131 -31.95 3.84 -16.05
N SER A 132 -33.23 4.15 -16.29
CA SER A 132 -33.74 5.53 -16.33
C SER A 132 -33.75 6.23 -14.96
N ARG A 133 -33.70 5.46 -13.86
CA ARG A 133 -33.60 5.99 -12.48
C ARG A 133 -32.16 6.23 -12.01
N LEU A 134 -31.16 5.80 -12.78
CA LEU A 134 -29.75 6.02 -12.45
C LEU A 134 -29.28 7.38 -12.97
N PRO A 135 -28.46 8.13 -12.21
CA PRO A 135 -27.83 9.35 -12.70
C PRO A 135 -27.03 9.12 -13.99
N GLU A 136 -26.90 10.13 -14.86
CA GLU A 136 -26.20 9.99 -16.16
C GLU A 136 -24.72 9.58 -15.99
N TRP A 137 -24.08 9.97 -14.89
CA TRP A 137 -22.70 9.56 -14.57
C TRP A 137 -22.55 8.06 -14.26
N LEU A 138 -23.63 7.39 -13.84
CA LEU A 138 -23.69 5.95 -13.55
C LEU A 138 -24.19 5.15 -14.75
N SER A 139 -25.10 5.73 -15.53
CA SER A 139 -25.83 5.04 -16.62
C SER A 139 -25.26 5.30 -18.01
N GLY A 140 -24.20 6.12 -18.13
CA GLY A 140 -23.56 6.49 -19.38
C GLY A 140 -24.36 7.51 -20.19
N SER A 141 -23.80 8.00 -21.29
CA SER A 141 -24.50 8.93 -22.21
C SER A 141 -25.51 8.19 -23.10
N ARG A 142 -26.65 8.82 -23.44
CA ARG A 142 -27.57 8.27 -24.46
C ARG A 142 -26.99 8.35 -25.88
N ALA A 143 -26.05 9.27 -26.10
CA ALA A 143 -25.39 9.45 -27.39
C ALA A 143 -24.30 8.40 -27.66
N LYS A 144 -23.97 7.53 -26.69
CA LYS A 144 -22.99 6.45 -26.86
C LYS A 144 -23.56 5.13 -26.34
N VAL A 145 -23.74 4.16 -27.23
CA VAL A 145 -24.36 2.87 -26.91
C VAL A 145 -23.37 1.75 -27.19
N GLY A 146 -22.95 1.05 -26.14
CA GLY A 146 -22.10 -0.13 -26.25
C GLY A 146 -22.93 -1.42 -26.41
N ILE A 147 -22.59 -2.21 -27.41
CA ILE A 147 -23.20 -3.52 -27.71
C ILE A 147 -22.13 -4.59 -27.51
N PRO A 148 -22.08 -5.24 -26.33
CA PRO A 148 -21.12 -6.30 -26.06
C PRO A 148 -21.47 -7.55 -26.88
N LEU A 149 -20.64 -7.87 -27.88
CA LEU A 149 -20.87 -9.01 -28.76
C LEU A 149 -20.67 -10.34 -28.03
N GLN A 150 -19.81 -10.36 -27.02
CA GLN A 150 -19.46 -11.56 -26.27
C GLN A 150 -20.57 -12.12 -25.38
N VAL A 151 -21.62 -11.34 -25.10
CA VAL A 151 -22.79 -11.78 -24.34
C VAL A 151 -23.93 -12.22 -25.26
N LEU A 152 -23.78 -12.08 -26.58
CA LEU A 152 -24.71 -12.55 -27.58
C LEU A 152 -24.37 -13.99 -27.99
N ARG A 153 -25.37 -14.71 -28.50
CA ARG A 153 -25.23 -16.05 -29.04
C ARG A 153 -24.80 -15.94 -30.50
N GLY A 154 -23.56 -16.32 -30.80
CA GLY A 154 -22.99 -16.28 -32.15
C GLY A 154 -21.50 -15.96 -32.12
N ASN A 155 -20.83 -16.04 -33.27
CA ASN A 155 -19.46 -15.57 -33.41
C ASN A 155 -19.46 -14.03 -33.55
N PRO A 156 -18.77 -13.27 -32.68
CA PRO A 156 -18.68 -11.81 -32.76
C PRO A 156 -18.30 -11.26 -34.14
N ASP A 157 -17.43 -11.93 -34.89
CA ASP A 157 -17.03 -11.50 -36.24
C ASP A 157 -18.18 -11.58 -37.24
N THR A 158 -18.99 -12.63 -37.16
CA THR A 158 -20.18 -12.79 -38.00
C THR A 158 -21.23 -11.73 -37.66
N ILE A 159 -21.45 -11.46 -36.37
CA ILE A 159 -22.40 -10.43 -35.92
C ILE A 159 -21.96 -9.05 -36.43
N PHE A 160 -20.67 -8.74 -36.29
CA PHE A 160 -20.11 -7.48 -36.76
C PHE A 160 -20.16 -7.34 -38.30
N GLY A 161 -19.87 -8.41 -39.04
CA GLY A 161 -19.96 -8.42 -40.50
C GLY A 161 -21.39 -8.12 -40.99
N GLN A 162 -22.40 -8.71 -40.34
CA GLN A 162 -23.81 -8.41 -40.66
C GLN A 162 -24.22 -6.98 -40.28
N PHE A 163 -23.72 -6.46 -39.17
CA PHE A 163 -23.92 -5.06 -38.79
C PHE A 163 -23.40 -4.11 -39.88
N VAL A 164 -22.16 -4.31 -40.34
CA VAL A 164 -21.55 -3.45 -41.38
C VAL A 164 -22.26 -3.60 -42.72
N GLY A 165 -22.64 -4.83 -43.10
CA GLY A 165 -23.36 -5.07 -44.35
C GLY A 165 -24.69 -4.33 -44.43
N LEU A 166 -25.53 -4.47 -43.40
CA LEU A 166 -26.84 -3.79 -43.35
C LEU A 166 -26.71 -2.26 -43.23
N LEU A 167 -25.70 -1.77 -42.51
CA LEU A 167 -25.40 -0.34 -42.45
C LEU A 167 -25.00 0.22 -43.82
N SER A 168 -24.22 -0.52 -44.60
CA SER A 168 -23.81 -0.12 -45.96
C SER A 168 -25.00 -0.09 -46.90
N GLU A 169 -25.84 -1.14 -46.88
CA GLU A 169 -27.09 -1.21 -47.67
C GLU A 169 -28.01 -0.02 -47.35
N ALA A 170 -28.13 0.37 -46.07
CA ALA A 170 -28.94 1.53 -45.66
C ALA A 170 -28.38 2.87 -46.18
N HIS A 171 -27.06 3.08 -46.11
CA HIS A 171 -26.43 4.29 -46.64
C HIS A 171 -26.51 4.40 -48.16
N GLU A 172 -26.46 3.27 -48.88
CA GLU A 172 -26.67 3.26 -50.33
C GLU A 172 -28.11 3.60 -50.68
N ALA A 173 -29.09 3.06 -49.93
CA ALA A 173 -30.50 3.38 -50.12
C ALA A 173 -30.82 4.86 -49.83
N GLU A 174 -30.21 5.46 -48.81
CA GLU A 174 -30.36 6.90 -48.52
C GLU A 174 -29.72 7.77 -49.62
N ARG A 175 -28.53 7.41 -50.12
CA ARG A 175 -27.88 8.12 -51.23
C ARG A 175 -28.69 8.08 -52.53
N GLN A 176 -29.33 6.95 -52.83
CA GLN A 176 -30.19 6.80 -54.01
C GLN A 176 -31.52 7.55 -53.88
N ALA A 177 -31.93 7.92 -52.66
CA ALA A 177 -33.18 8.63 -52.39
C ALA A 177 -33.03 10.17 -52.35
N MET A 178 -31.80 10.71 -52.37
CA MET A 178 -31.56 12.16 -52.41
C MET A 178 -31.52 12.70 -53.85
N PRO A 179 -32.23 13.79 -54.19
CA PRO A 179 -32.13 14.44 -55.48
C PRO A 179 -30.75 15.07 -55.70
N GLU A 180 -30.31 15.09 -56.97
CA GLU A 180 -28.97 15.47 -57.45
C GLU A 180 -28.55 16.94 -57.23
N ASP A 181 -29.37 17.76 -56.56
CA ASP A 181 -29.09 19.17 -56.30
C ASP A 181 -29.32 19.50 -54.82
N SER A 182 -28.37 19.09 -53.99
CA SER A 182 -28.14 19.73 -52.70
C SER A 182 -26.65 19.68 -52.40
N SER A 183 -25.95 20.76 -52.72
CA SER A 183 -24.63 21.03 -52.16
C SER A 183 -24.80 21.20 -50.65
N ILE A 184 -24.62 20.12 -49.91
CA ILE A 184 -24.49 20.14 -48.45
C ILE A 184 -23.25 21.01 -48.16
N PRO A 185 -23.35 22.08 -47.36
CA PRO A 185 -22.17 22.74 -46.85
C PRO A 185 -21.31 21.69 -46.17
N LYS A 186 -20.03 21.62 -46.49
CA LYS A 186 -19.07 20.95 -45.61
C LYS A 186 -19.10 21.72 -44.30
N ASP A 187 -20.01 21.35 -43.42
CA ASP A 187 -19.98 21.75 -42.03
C ASP A 187 -18.60 21.31 -41.56
N GLU A 188 -17.77 22.31 -41.29
CA GLU A 188 -16.48 22.14 -40.68
C GLU A 188 -16.70 21.20 -39.49
N GLU A 189 -16.08 20.02 -39.58
CA GLU A 189 -15.89 19.15 -38.44
C GLU A 189 -15.20 20.01 -37.38
N GLU A 190 -15.98 20.60 -36.47
CA GLU A 190 -15.48 20.93 -35.15
C GLU A 190 -15.12 19.58 -34.53
N GLU A 191 -13.94 19.07 -34.90
CA GLU A 191 -13.11 18.21 -34.09
C GLU A 191 -13.03 18.91 -32.75
N ALA A 192 -13.96 18.57 -31.85
CA ALA A 192 -13.88 18.92 -30.45
C ALA A 192 -12.58 18.30 -29.95
N SER A 193 -11.50 19.10 -30.03
CA SER A 193 -10.12 18.70 -29.78
C SER A 193 -10.07 17.69 -28.66
N GLU A 194 -9.66 16.46 -28.98
CA GLU A 194 -9.35 15.50 -27.94
C GLU A 194 -8.35 16.17 -27.00
N PRO A 195 -8.56 16.12 -25.67
CA PRO A 195 -7.61 16.73 -24.75
C PRO A 195 -6.24 16.14 -25.03
N ALA A 196 -5.34 16.97 -25.54
CA ALA A 196 -4.02 16.55 -26.01
C ALA A 196 -3.30 15.81 -24.88
N LEU A 197 -3.20 14.49 -25.00
CA LEU A 197 -2.34 13.70 -24.14
C LEU A 197 -0.92 14.17 -24.41
N ASN A 198 -0.25 14.68 -23.37
CA ASN A 198 1.13 15.10 -23.46
C ASN A 198 2.04 13.85 -23.49
N SER A 199 1.96 13.09 -24.58
CA SER A 199 2.62 11.78 -24.76
C SER A 199 4.14 11.90 -24.92
N ALA A 200 4.67 13.11 -25.14
CA ALA A 200 6.08 13.38 -25.39
C ALA A 200 6.94 13.56 -24.12
N GLY A 201 6.34 13.74 -22.94
CA GLY A 201 7.07 13.98 -21.69
C GLY A 201 7.77 12.72 -21.14
N ASN A 202 9.04 12.84 -20.77
CA ASN A 202 9.70 11.84 -19.94
C ASN A 202 9.20 11.97 -18.48
N PRO A 203 8.91 10.85 -17.78
CA PRO A 203 8.44 10.89 -16.39
C PRO A 203 9.61 11.16 -15.43
N VAL A 204 10.11 12.41 -15.46
CA VAL A 204 11.32 12.83 -14.73
C VAL A 204 11.16 12.66 -13.22
N PHE A 205 10.00 13.04 -12.66
CA PHE A 205 9.79 12.90 -11.22
C PHE A 205 9.77 11.45 -10.79
N THR A 206 9.17 10.56 -11.59
CA THR A 206 9.23 9.12 -11.36
C THR A 206 10.68 8.64 -11.25
N TYR A 207 11.56 9.04 -12.16
CA TYR A 207 12.98 8.63 -12.09
C TYR A 207 13.71 9.21 -10.88
N ILE A 208 13.44 10.47 -10.52
CA ILE A 208 14.00 11.09 -9.32
C ILE A 208 13.54 10.33 -8.07
N LEU A 209 12.25 10.05 -7.96
CA LEU A 209 11.69 9.34 -6.82
C LEU A 209 12.23 7.91 -6.73
N LEU A 210 12.34 7.18 -7.85
CA LEU A 210 13.00 5.87 -7.87
C LEU A 210 14.43 5.93 -7.34
N ALA A 211 15.23 6.92 -7.76
CA ALA A 211 16.58 7.10 -7.25
C ALA A 211 16.60 7.41 -5.75
N ILE A 212 15.66 8.23 -5.27
CA ILE A 212 15.52 8.52 -3.83
C ILE A 212 15.16 7.26 -3.03
N LEU A 213 14.17 6.47 -3.48
CA LEU A 213 13.78 5.24 -2.78
C LEU A 213 14.95 4.24 -2.69
N VAL A 214 15.72 4.11 -3.77
CA VAL A 214 16.93 3.27 -3.78
C VAL A 214 18.01 3.82 -2.85
N ALA A 215 18.24 5.13 -2.85
CA ALA A 215 19.23 5.76 -1.98
C ALA A 215 18.86 5.65 -0.50
N VAL A 216 17.59 5.87 -0.15
CA VAL A 216 17.09 5.70 1.22
C VAL A 216 17.23 4.25 1.65
N TYR A 217 16.88 3.29 0.79
CA TYR A 217 17.05 1.88 1.12
C TYR A 217 18.51 1.46 1.29
N ALA A 218 19.42 1.97 0.46
CA ALA A 218 20.85 1.78 0.69
C ALA A 218 21.31 2.37 2.04
N ALA A 219 20.74 3.52 2.43
CA ALA A 219 21.00 4.12 3.73
C ALA A 219 20.42 3.29 4.89
N GLU A 220 19.24 2.67 4.74
CA GLU A 220 18.66 1.77 5.74
C GLU A 220 19.57 0.56 6.03
N LEU A 221 20.27 0.05 5.00
CA LEU A 221 21.18 -1.08 5.14
C LEU A 221 22.56 -0.71 5.70
N THR A 222 23.04 0.51 5.42
CA THR A 222 24.40 0.94 5.78
C THR A 222 24.46 1.78 7.05
N PHE A 223 23.41 2.56 7.33
CA PHE A 223 23.25 3.38 8.53
C PHE A 223 22.23 2.77 9.50
N GLY A 224 21.95 1.47 9.41
CA GLY A 224 21.16 0.77 10.44
C GLY A 224 21.82 0.84 11.83
N ILE A 225 21.05 0.50 12.87
CA ILE A 225 21.59 0.28 14.23
C ILE A 225 22.02 -1.17 14.45
N GLU A 226 21.57 -2.07 13.58
CA GLU A 226 21.84 -3.50 13.59
C GLU A 226 22.19 -3.97 12.17
N PRO A 227 23.05 -4.99 12.01
CA PRO A 227 23.35 -5.55 10.70
C PRO A 227 22.08 -6.05 9.99
N PRO A 228 21.93 -5.82 8.68
CA PRO A 228 20.78 -6.31 7.93
C PRO A 228 20.80 -7.84 7.82
N VAL A 229 19.62 -8.45 7.82
CA VAL A 229 19.43 -9.90 7.70
C VAL A 229 18.88 -10.21 6.33
N ALA A 230 19.61 -10.99 5.52
CA ALA A 230 19.20 -11.36 4.15
C ALA A 230 18.80 -10.15 3.25
N GLY A 231 19.47 -9.01 3.46
CA GLY A 231 19.16 -7.77 2.75
C GLY A 231 17.98 -6.97 3.32
N SER A 232 17.42 -7.36 4.46
CA SER A 232 16.34 -6.60 5.13
C SER A 232 16.87 -5.89 6.38
N PRO A 233 16.56 -4.59 6.58
CA PRO A 233 16.78 -3.94 7.87
C PRO A 233 15.95 -4.61 8.96
N THR A 234 16.44 -4.62 10.20
CA THR A 234 15.65 -5.13 11.33
C THR A 234 14.46 -4.22 11.61
N ILE A 235 13.38 -4.76 12.21
CA ILE A 235 12.20 -3.95 12.61
C ILE A 235 12.61 -2.79 13.52
N ARG A 236 13.57 -3.04 14.43
CA ARG A 236 14.12 -2.00 15.32
C ARG A 236 14.85 -0.93 14.51
N THR A 237 15.64 -1.30 13.51
CA THR A 237 16.27 -0.35 12.60
C THR A 237 15.23 0.50 11.86
N LEU A 238 14.19 -0.10 11.28
CA LEU A 238 13.12 0.64 10.60
C LEU A 238 12.38 1.58 11.55
N TYR A 239 12.11 1.15 12.78
CA TYR A 239 11.53 2.00 13.81
C TYR A 239 12.44 3.22 14.10
N ILE A 240 13.72 3.03 14.34
CA ILE A 240 14.64 4.12 14.66
C ILE A 240 14.86 5.07 13.47
N LEU A 241 14.90 4.54 12.26
CA LEU A 241 15.11 5.34 11.04
C LEU A 241 13.86 6.10 10.56
N GLY A 242 12.73 5.99 11.26
CA GLY A 242 11.56 6.85 11.01
C GLY A 242 10.32 6.14 10.46
N GLY A 243 10.22 4.82 10.61
CA GLY A 243 8.98 4.08 10.35
C GLY A 243 7.83 4.56 11.23
N THR A 244 6.59 4.37 10.78
CA THR A 244 5.41 4.73 11.57
C THR A 244 5.32 3.81 12.78
N PHE A 245 5.01 4.39 13.95
CA PHE A 245 4.72 3.63 15.16
C PHE A 245 3.70 4.43 15.98
N ARG A 246 2.53 3.83 16.24
CA ARG A 246 1.37 4.57 16.75
C ARG A 246 1.69 5.30 18.05
N ARG A 247 2.34 4.61 18.98
CA ARG A 247 2.70 5.17 20.28
C ARG A 247 3.59 6.41 20.14
N SER A 248 4.67 6.32 19.37
CA SER A 248 5.59 7.45 19.19
C SER A 248 4.97 8.64 18.44
N ILE A 249 4.03 8.38 17.52
CA ILE A 249 3.31 9.46 16.84
C ILE A 249 2.32 10.17 17.77
N VAL A 250 1.56 9.41 18.56
CA VAL A 250 0.43 9.93 19.35
C VAL A 250 0.86 10.42 20.74
N GLU A 251 1.77 9.70 21.42
CA GLU A 251 2.23 10.01 22.77
C GLU A 251 3.50 10.87 22.76
N ASP A 252 4.49 10.52 21.93
CA ASP A 252 5.80 11.20 21.93
C ASP A 252 5.86 12.38 20.95
N GLY A 253 4.78 12.62 20.18
CA GLY A 253 4.70 13.73 19.23
C GLY A 253 5.57 13.59 17.98
N GLU A 254 6.03 12.37 17.64
CA GLU A 254 6.88 12.09 16.47
C GLU A 254 6.07 11.99 15.16
N TRP A 255 5.15 12.94 14.93
CA TRP A 255 4.24 12.99 13.78
C TRP A 255 4.97 13.04 12.43
N TRP A 256 6.22 13.49 12.42
CA TRP A 256 7.09 13.52 11.24
C TRP A 256 7.31 12.12 10.64
N ARG A 257 7.10 11.04 11.40
CA ARG A 257 7.17 9.65 10.93
C ARG A 257 6.21 9.35 9.79
N LEU A 258 5.08 10.06 9.73
CA LEU A 258 4.11 9.97 8.63
C LEU A 258 4.69 10.44 7.29
N PHE A 259 5.77 11.22 7.31
CA PHE A 259 6.44 11.79 6.14
C PHE A 259 7.69 11.02 5.74
N THR A 260 8.38 10.40 6.69
CA THR A 260 9.60 9.60 6.45
C THR A 260 9.30 8.17 6.03
N ALA A 261 8.35 7.51 6.69
CA ALA A 261 7.99 6.12 6.43
C ALA A 261 7.68 5.79 4.96
N PRO A 262 7.06 6.70 4.16
CA PRO A 262 6.84 6.45 2.73
C PRO A 262 8.09 6.26 1.87
N PHE A 263 9.27 6.66 2.35
CA PHE A 263 10.53 6.47 1.61
C PHE A 263 11.26 5.17 1.97
N MET A 264 10.86 4.54 3.07
CA MET A 264 11.54 3.42 3.72
C MET A 264 11.06 2.06 3.21
N HIS A 265 11.91 1.02 3.25
CA HIS A 265 11.55 -0.32 2.78
C HIS A 265 12.11 -1.44 3.65
N ALA A 266 11.25 -2.40 3.98
CA ALA A 266 11.60 -3.56 4.80
C ALA A 266 12.47 -4.62 4.11
N GLY A 267 12.71 -4.53 2.79
CA GLY A 267 13.54 -5.51 2.08
C GLY A 267 13.60 -5.32 0.57
N VAL A 268 14.48 -6.09 -0.09
CA VAL A 268 14.82 -5.90 -1.51
C VAL A 268 13.60 -6.10 -2.40
N LEU A 269 12.83 -7.15 -2.14
CA LEU A 269 11.63 -7.45 -2.93
C LEU A 269 10.55 -6.40 -2.72
N HIS A 270 10.39 -5.91 -1.48
CA HIS A 270 9.45 -4.84 -1.19
C HIS A 270 9.81 -3.56 -1.97
N LEU A 271 11.09 -3.15 -1.97
CA LEU A 271 11.57 -2.03 -2.80
C LEU A 271 11.34 -2.30 -4.30
N ALA A 272 11.71 -3.48 -4.80
CA ALA A 272 11.60 -3.81 -6.21
C ALA A 272 10.15 -3.72 -6.71
N PHE A 273 9.18 -4.27 -5.97
CA PHE A 273 7.76 -4.17 -6.33
C PHE A 273 7.25 -2.72 -6.33
N ASN A 274 7.67 -1.90 -5.36
CA ASN A 274 7.34 -0.47 -5.35
C ASN A 274 7.97 0.25 -6.55
N CYS A 275 9.25 0.01 -6.85
CA CYS A 275 9.93 0.64 -7.98
C CYS A 275 9.28 0.28 -9.32
N VAL A 276 8.97 -0.99 -9.55
CA VAL A 276 8.29 -1.44 -10.78
C VAL A 276 6.90 -0.81 -10.88
N SER A 277 6.12 -0.82 -9.80
CA SER A 277 4.77 -0.25 -9.77
C SER A 277 4.77 1.27 -9.97
N LEU A 278 5.72 1.98 -9.35
CA LEU A 278 5.91 3.41 -9.51
C LEU A 278 6.33 3.77 -10.94
N TRP A 279 7.20 2.97 -11.56
CA TRP A 279 7.57 3.14 -12.97
C TRP A 279 6.37 3.02 -13.90
N PHE A 280 5.51 2.02 -13.69
CA PHE A 280 4.25 1.89 -14.42
C PHE A 280 3.32 3.08 -14.18
N ALA A 281 3.16 3.51 -12.93
CA ALA A 281 2.34 4.68 -12.58
C ALA A 281 2.87 5.95 -13.26
N GLY A 282 4.18 6.18 -13.28
CA GLY A 282 4.81 7.30 -13.97
C GLY A 282 4.58 7.30 -15.48
N ARG A 283 4.76 6.14 -16.12
CA ARG A 283 4.55 5.97 -17.56
C ARG A 283 3.10 6.20 -17.97
N LEU A 284 2.14 5.86 -17.11
CA LEU A 284 0.71 6.04 -17.36
C LEU A 284 0.21 7.45 -16.97
N PHE A 285 0.61 7.94 -15.80
CA PHE A 285 -0.04 9.08 -15.16
C PHE A 285 0.79 10.36 -15.16
N GLU A 286 2.11 10.30 -14.91
CA GLU A 286 2.94 11.51 -14.90
C GLU A 286 2.91 12.21 -16.27
N ARG A 287 2.89 11.42 -17.34
CA ARG A 287 2.73 11.92 -18.71
C ARG A 287 1.37 12.56 -18.99
N LEU A 288 0.35 12.19 -18.21
CA LEU A 288 -1.03 12.61 -18.39
C LEU A 288 -1.34 13.91 -17.64
N ILE A 289 -0.88 14.04 -16.39
CA ILE A 289 -1.17 15.20 -15.53
C ILE A 289 0.02 16.14 -15.32
N GLY A 290 1.22 15.72 -15.74
CA GLY A 290 2.48 16.40 -15.47
C GLY A 290 3.04 16.11 -14.08
N TRP A 291 4.36 16.27 -13.95
CA TRP A 291 5.12 15.92 -12.74
C TRP A 291 4.64 16.63 -11.46
N ARG A 292 4.14 17.86 -11.58
CA ARG A 292 3.72 18.69 -10.42
C ARG A 292 2.57 18.04 -9.66
N TRP A 293 1.51 17.65 -10.37
CA TRP A 293 0.35 17.02 -9.77
C TRP A 293 0.59 15.54 -9.47
N PHE A 294 1.42 14.87 -10.27
CA PHE A 294 1.85 13.51 -9.97
C PHE A 294 2.55 13.44 -8.60
N ALA A 295 3.51 14.33 -8.34
CA ALA A 295 4.19 14.43 -7.06
C ALA A 295 3.21 14.73 -5.90
N ALA A 296 2.32 15.70 -6.07
CA ALA A 296 1.38 16.08 -5.03
C ALA A 296 0.40 14.94 -4.69
N ILE A 297 -0.13 14.23 -5.68
CA ILE A 297 -1.01 13.07 -5.46
C ILE A 297 -0.22 11.96 -4.78
N PHE A 298 0.99 11.65 -5.23
CA PHE A 298 1.83 10.63 -4.59
C PHE A 298 2.03 10.95 -3.09
N PHE A 299 2.49 12.16 -2.75
CA PHE A 299 2.80 12.52 -1.36
C PHE A 299 1.54 12.62 -0.49
N ALA A 300 0.43 13.13 -1.02
CA ALA A 300 -0.81 13.19 -0.26
C ALA A 300 -1.38 11.78 -0.02
N SER A 301 -1.33 10.91 -1.02
CA SER A 301 -1.73 9.50 -0.87
C SER A 301 -0.81 8.73 0.05
N ALA A 302 0.50 9.00 0.03
CA ALA A 302 1.45 8.44 0.99
C ALA A 302 1.08 8.85 2.42
N LEU A 303 0.80 10.15 2.64
CA LEU A 303 0.36 10.66 3.93
C LEU A 303 -0.97 10.02 4.38
N GLY A 304 -1.97 9.97 3.49
CA GLY A 304 -3.26 9.33 3.77
C GLY A 304 -3.12 7.83 4.07
N GLY A 305 -2.20 7.15 3.40
CA GLY A 305 -1.83 5.77 3.69
C GLY A 305 -1.17 5.63 5.06
N SER A 306 -0.17 6.45 5.39
CA SER A 306 0.47 6.42 6.71
C SER A 306 -0.52 6.71 7.85
N VAL A 307 -1.45 7.64 7.66
CA VAL A 307 -2.51 7.93 8.63
C VAL A 307 -3.43 6.71 8.80
N ALA A 308 -3.93 6.12 7.71
CA ALA A 308 -4.79 4.94 7.79
C ALA A 308 -4.08 3.74 8.42
N SER A 309 -2.80 3.53 8.09
CA SER A 309 -1.93 2.51 8.68
C SER A 309 -1.87 2.66 10.21
N VAL A 310 -1.54 3.86 10.70
CA VAL A 310 -1.43 4.13 12.15
C VAL A 310 -2.75 3.97 12.89
N TRP A 311 -3.87 4.30 12.26
CA TRP A 311 -5.19 4.25 12.88
C TRP A 311 -5.83 2.86 12.90
N ILE A 312 -5.57 2.03 11.88
CA ILE A 312 -6.27 0.77 11.65
C ILE A 312 -5.41 -0.43 12.07
N ASN A 313 -4.11 -0.39 11.85
CA ASN A 313 -3.23 -1.51 12.20
C ASN A 313 -3.02 -1.62 13.71
N ASP A 314 -2.49 -2.77 14.15
CA ASP A 314 -2.12 -2.99 15.54
C ASP A 314 -1.11 -1.93 16.02
N GLN A 315 -1.26 -1.47 17.27
CA GLN A 315 -0.48 -0.37 17.83
C GLN A 315 1.04 -0.63 17.88
N TYR A 316 1.45 -1.90 17.84
CA TYR A 316 2.86 -2.31 17.83
C TYR A 316 3.44 -2.51 16.43
N THR A 317 2.65 -2.21 15.38
CA THR A 317 3.09 -2.35 13.98
C THR A 317 4.02 -1.20 13.61
N VAL A 318 5.17 -1.55 13.03
CA VAL A 318 6.06 -0.59 12.36
C VAL A 318 5.72 -0.55 10.87
N GLY A 319 5.23 0.59 10.38
CA GLY A 319 4.85 0.75 8.97
C GLY A 319 5.91 1.48 8.16
N VAL A 320 6.24 0.96 6.98
CA VAL A 320 7.13 1.58 5.99
C VAL A 320 6.65 1.26 4.57
N GLY A 321 7.00 2.10 3.60
CA GLY A 321 6.80 1.79 2.17
C GLY A 321 6.11 2.90 1.39
N ALA A 322 6.54 3.05 0.13
CA ALA A 322 5.94 3.98 -0.83
C ALA A 322 4.55 3.57 -1.32
N SER A 323 4.10 2.36 -0.99
CA SER A 323 2.97 1.69 -1.62
C SER A 323 1.65 2.44 -1.42
N GLY A 324 1.42 3.09 -0.28
CA GLY A 324 0.24 3.95 -0.09
C GLY A 324 0.16 5.08 -1.13
N GLY A 325 1.29 5.72 -1.42
CA GLY A 325 1.40 6.72 -2.49
C GLY A 325 1.16 6.14 -3.88
N ILE A 326 1.76 4.98 -4.17
CA ILE A 326 1.63 4.29 -5.46
C ILE A 326 0.20 3.82 -5.73
N VAL A 327 -0.42 3.15 -4.75
CA VAL A 327 -1.81 2.70 -4.83
C VAL A 327 -2.74 3.90 -5.01
N GLY A 328 -2.45 5.01 -4.32
CA GLY A 328 -3.12 6.28 -4.53
C GLY A 328 -3.00 6.83 -5.95
N LEU A 329 -1.83 6.75 -6.58
CA LEU A 329 -1.64 7.11 -7.98
C LEU A 329 -2.51 6.25 -8.91
N PHE A 330 -2.58 4.93 -8.69
CA PHE A 330 -3.44 4.07 -9.51
C PHE A 330 -4.92 4.35 -9.32
N ALA A 331 -5.37 4.62 -8.08
CA ALA A 331 -6.73 5.08 -7.82
C ALA A 331 -7.01 6.44 -8.49
N ALA A 332 -6.04 7.35 -8.47
CA ALA A 332 -6.11 8.64 -9.13
C ALA A 332 -6.18 8.51 -10.66
N VAL A 333 -5.50 7.53 -11.28
CA VAL A 333 -5.61 7.21 -12.71
C VAL A 333 -7.02 6.76 -13.06
N VAL A 334 -7.61 5.86 -12.27
CA VAL A 334 -8.99 5.40 -12.48
C VAL A 334 -9.95 6.58 -12.41
N ALA A 335 -9.83 7.44 -11.40
CA ALA A 335 -10.64 8.66 -11.31
C ALA A 335 -10.40 9.60 -12.49
N ALA A 336 -9.14 9.91 -12.84
CA ALA A 336 -8.79 10.81 -13.94
C ALA A 336 -9.25 10.28 -15.30
N SER A 337 -9.40 8.96 -15.46
CA SER A 337 -9.89 8.35 -16.70
C SER A 337 -11.31 8.79 -17.06
N PHE A 338 -12.11 9.31 -16.11
CA PHE A 338 -13.43 9.88 -16.39
C PHE A 338 -13.36 11.23 -17.13
N ARG A 339 -12.17 11.85 -17.22
CA ARG A 339 -11.93 13.06 -18.01
C ARG A 339 -12.01 12.83 -19.51
N PHE A 340 -11.59 11.64 -19.94
CA PHE A 340 -11.53 11.25 -21.34
C PHE A 340 -12.88 10.70 -21.75
N ARG A 341 -13.34 11.05 -22.96
CA ARG A 341 -14.50 10.40 -23.57
C ARG A 341 -14.23 8.90 -23.63
N SER A 342 -15.24 8.07 -23.36
CA SER A 342 -15.11 6.61 -23.51
C SER A 342 -14.52 6.28 -24.88
N GLY A 343 -13.40 5.57 -24.88
CA GLY A 343 -12.53 5.26 -26.02
C GLY A 343 -11.31 4.46 -25.58
N PRO A 344 -10.52 3.90 -26.52
CA PRO A 344 -9.47 2.92 -26.23
C PRO A 344 -8.44 3.38 -25.18
N ILE A 345 -8.13 4.68 -25.15
CA ILE A 345 -7.17 5.26 -24.21
C ILE A 345 -7.72 5.25 -22.77
N ALA A 346 -8.97 5.69 -22.59
CA ALA A 346 -9.61 5.69 -21.27
C ALA A 346 -9.73 4.26 -20.72
N ASP A 347 -10.05 3.30 -21.59
CA ASP A 347 -10.17 1.89 -21.20
C ASP A 347 -8.82 1.27 -20.87
N ASN A 348 -7.76 1.55 -21.65
CA ASN A 348 -6.40 1.09 -21.35
C ASN A 348 -5.89 1.65 -20.02
N LEU A 349 -6.15 2.92 -19.72
CA LEU A 349 -5.80 3.53 -18.44
C LEU A 349 -6.53 2.86 -17.28
N ARG A 350 -7.85 2.64 -17.41
CA ARG A 350 -8.67 1.98 -16.38
C ARG A 350 -8.23 0.55 -16.14
N ILE A 351 -8.06 -0.24 -17.22
CA ILE A 351 -7.68 -1.65 -17.14
C ILE A 351 -6.26 -1.76 -16.57
N GLY A 352 -5.31 -0.98 -17.09
CA GLY A 352 -3.93 -0.99 -16.61
C GLY A 352 -3.81 -0.60 -15.14
N ALA A 353 -4.56 0.43 -14.71
CA ALA A 353 -4.58 0.82 -13.30
C ALA A 353 -5.29 -0.21 -12.42
N ALA A 354 -6.42 -0.77 -12.86
CA ALA A 354 -7.18 -1.77 -12.11
C ALA A 354 -6.39 -3.07 -11.89
N GLN A 355 -5.52 -3.45 -12.83
CA GLN A 355 -4.66 -4.64 -12.71
C GLN A 355 -3.68 -4.56 -11.54
N ILE A 356 -3.27 -3.36 -11.13
CA ILE A 356 -2.38 -3.16 -9.97
C ILE A 356 -3.21 -2.80 -8.73
N LEU A 357 -4.20 -1.91 -8.90
CA LEU A 357 -5.04 -1.41 -7.81
C LEU A 357 -5.84 -2.52 -7.13
N ILE A 358 -6.55 -3.37 -7.88
CA ILE A 358 -7.44 -4.38 -7.28
C ILE A 358 -6.66 -5.39 -6.43
N PRO A 359 -5.57 -6.02 -6.94
CA PRO A 359 -4.74 -6.90 -6.10
C PRO A 359 -4.16 -6.22 -4.87
N SER A 360 -3.73 -4.95 -4.99
CA SER A 360 -3.15 -4.21 -3.86
C SER A 360 -4.14 -3.95 -2.72
N LEU A 361 -5.45 -3.99 -3.00
CA LEU A 361 -6.51 -3.77 -2.01
C LEU A 361 -7.10 -5.07 -1.45
N LEU A 362 -6.72 -6.24 -1.98
CA LEU A 362 -7.32 -7.52 -1.62
C LEU A 362 -6.36 -8.36 -0.76
N PRO A 363 -6.76 -8.75 0.46
CA PRO A 363 -5.89 -9.47 1.40
C PRO A 363 -5.55 -10.92 1.02
N PHE A 364 -6.16 -11.45 -0.04
CA PHE A 364 -6.11 -12.88 -0.38
C PHE A 364 -4.86 -13.32 -1.17
N LEU A 365 -4.00 -12.39 -1.58
CA LEU A 365 -2.82 -12.67 -2.43
C LEU A 365 -1.49 -12.69 -1.66
N SER A 366 -1.49 -12.39 -0.35
CA SER A 366 -0.24 -12.35 0.43
C SER A 366 0.15 -13.72 0.97
N ALA A 367 1.15 -14.33 0.35
CA ALA A 367 2.01 -15.29 1.06
C ALA A 367 2.88 -14.48 2.04
N ALA A 368 2.43 -14.34 3.29
CA ALA A 368 3.21 -13.70 4.34
C ALA A 368 4.49 -14.50 4.58
N ARG A 369 5.66 -13.84 4.45
CA ARG A 369 6.90 -14.35 5.05
C ARG A 369 6.87 -13.99 6.52
N SER A 370 7.42 -14.86 7.37
CA SER A 370 7.52 -14.64 8.81
C SER A 370 8.07 -13.24 9.13
N GLY A 371 7.24 -12.37 9.71
CA GLY A 371 7.62 -11.03 10.16
C GLY A 371 7.28 -9.85 9.22
N GLU A 372 6.92 -10.09 7.95
CA GLU A 372 6.58 -9.03 6.99
C GLU A 372 5.13 -9.19 6.51
N ASN A 373 4.28 -8.21 6.81
CA ASN A 373 2.87 -8.18 6.41
C ASN A 373 2.59 -7.03 5.44
N ILE A 374 1.69 -7.27 4.48
CA ILE A 374 1.22 -6.22 3.57
C ILE A 374 0.31 -5.25 4.34
N ASP A 375 0.59 -3.96 4.24
CA ASP A 375 -0.20 -2.90 4.87
C ASP A 375 -1.42 -2.52 4.02
N TYR A 376 -2.49 -3.32 4.11
CA TYR A 376 -3.74 -3.06 3.39
C TYR A 376 -4.47 -1.81 3.88
N ALA A 377 -4.31 -1.43 5.15
CA ALA A 377 -4.85 -0.18 5.68
C ALA A 377 -4.18 1.02 5.00
N GLY A 378 -2.85 1.00 4.88
CA GLY A 378 -2.08 1.99 4.15
C GLY A 378 -2.45 2.06 2.67
N HIS A 379 -2.62 0.91 2.01
CA HIS A 379 -3.09 0.87 0.61
C HIS A 379 -4.48 1.50 0.45
N PHE A 380 -5.41 1.18 1.35
CA PHE A 380 -6.77 1.73 1.32
C PHE A 380 -6.79 3.24 1.55
N GLY A 381 -6.07 3.74 2.58
CA GLY A 381 -5.96 5.17 2.85
C GLY A 381 -5.34 5.95 1.70
N GLY A 382 -4.32 5.37 1.06
CA GLY A 382 -3.69 5.92 -0.12
C GLY A 382 -4.63 5.96 -1.33
N ALA A 383 -5.35 4.87 -1.61
CA ALA A 383 -6.34 4.78 -2.68
C ALA A 383 -7.45 5.83 -2.52
N LEU A 384 -8.02 5.94 -1.32
CA LEU A 384 -9.08 6.89 -1.01
C LEU A 384 -8.62 8.33 -1.24
N THR A 385 -7.44 8.67 -0.72
CA THR A 385 -6.85 10.01 -0.87
C THR A 385 -6.57 10.35 -2.32
N GLY A 386 -6.00 9.40 -3.07
CA GLY A 386 -5.65 9.59 -4.49
C GLY A 386 -6.88 9.75 -5.37
N ALA A 387 -7.90 8.92 -5.16
CA ALA A 387 -9.18 9.06 -5.86
C ALA A 387 -9.85 10.41 -5.54
N ALA A 388 -9.92 10.80 -4.27
CA ALA A 388 -10.54 12.06 -3.85
C ALA A 388 -9.84 13.29 -4.47
N LEU A 389 -8.50 13.34 -4.41
CA LEU A 389 -7.74 14.43 -5.01
C LEU A 389 -7.87 14.46 -6.53
N SER A 390 -7.92 13.30 -7.18
CA SER A 390 -8.13 13.23 -8.63
C SER A 390 -9.52 13.71 -9.04
N PHE A 391 -10.57 13.33 -8.31
CA PHE A 391 -11.93 13.88 -8.54
C PHE A 391 -11.99 15.40 -8.32
N LEU A 392 -11.32 15.91 -7.29
CA LEU A 392 -11.20 17.35 -7.06
C LEU A 392 -10.48 18.04 -8.22
N LEU A 393 -9.39 17.43 -8.72
CA LEU A 393 -8.67 17.93 -9.89
C LEU A 393 -9.56 18.01 -11.12
N LEU A 394 -10.38 16.99 -11.37
CA LEU A 394 -11.32 16.99 -12.50
C LEU A 394 -12.32 18.14 -12.43
N ALA A 395 -12.75 18.55 -11.24
CA ALA A 395 -13.65 19.68 -11.07
C ALA A 395 -13.02 21.03 -11.50
N PHE A 396 -11.68 21.15 -11.42
CA PHE A 396 -10.96 22.40 -11.70
C PHE A 396 -10.02 22.34 -12.92
N TRP A 397 -10.03 21.23 -13.67
CA TRP A 397 -9.21 21.05 -14.86
C TRP A 397 -9.96 21.53 -16.13
N PRO A 398 -9.60 22.70 -16.71
CA PRO A 398 -10.25 23.23 -17.90
C PRO A 398 -10.12 22.29 -19.09
N LYS A 399 -11.09 22.31 -20.01
CA LYS A 399 -11.09 21.37 -21.13
C LYS A 399 -9.93 21.61 -22.10
N GLU A 400 -9.53 22.86 -22.21
CA GLU A 400 -8.59 23.43 -23.18
C GLU A 400 -7.14 23.36 -22.70
N ARG A 401 -6.90 22.93 -21.45
CA ARG A 401 -5.54 22.84 -20.89
C ARG A 401 -5.01 21.41 -20.86
N PRO A 402 -3.76 21.19 -21.29
CA PRO A 402 -3.14 19.86 -21.28
C PRO A 402 -2.82 19.38 -19.86
N THR A 403 -2.71 20.27 -18.88
CA THR A 403 -2.43 19.92 -17.47
C THR A 403 -3.38 20.65 -16.51
N PRO A 404 -3.64 20.10 -15.31
CA PRO A 404 -4.51 20.74 -14.33
C PRO A 404 -3.99 22.10 -13.84
N ARG A 405 -4.89 22.99 -13.38
CA ARG A 405 -4.55 24.30 -12.78
C ARG A 405 -3.81 24.13 -11.45
N PHE A 406 -3.28 25.23 -10.90
CA PHE A 406 -2.63 25.27 -9.57
C PHE A 406 -1.38 24.40 -9.40
N GLY A 407 -0.62 24.19 -10.48
CA GLY A 407 0.66 23.44 -10.39
C GLY A 407 1.66 24.03 -9.38
N ALA A 408 1.65 25.34 -9.12
CA ALA A 408 2.48 25.96 -8.10
C ALA A 408 2.10 25.50 -6.67
N ALA A 409 0.80 25.36 -6.38
CA ALA A 409 0.32 24.85 -5.09
C ALA A 409 0.71 23.37 -4.92
N ALA A 410 0.61 22.57 -5.99
CA ALA A 410 1.04 21.18 -5.98
C ALA A 410 2.55 21.04 -5.68
N VAL A 411 3.37 21.90 -6.27
CA VAL A 411 4.82 21.97 -5.98
C VAL A 411 5.07 22.42 -4.54
N ALA A 412 4.38 23.45 -4.05
CA ALA A 412 4.52 23.93 -2.68
C ALA A 412 4.19 22.83 -1.65
N PHE A 413 3.08 22.10 -1.84
CA PHE A 413 2.70 20.97 -1.01
C PHE A 413 3.76 19.86 -1.02
N SER A 414 4.20 19.45 -2.22
CA SER A 414 5.22 18.40 -2.38
C SER A 414 6.55 18.80 -1.74
N THR A 415 6.94 20.07 -1.87
CA THR A 415 8.16 20.63 -1.28
C THR A 415 8.05 20.64 0.25
N GLN A 416 6.91 21.04 0.80
CA GLN A 416 6.69 21.02 2.25
C GLN A 416 6.78 19.60 2.81
N PHE A 417 6.19 18.60 2.12
CA PHE A 417 6.30 17.19 2.50
C PHE A 417 7.77 16.75 2.59
N VAL A 418 8.57 17.05 1.56
CA VAL A 418 9.99 16.70 1.52
C VAL A 418 10.79 17.45 2.58
N ILE A 419 10.50 18.74 2.83
CA ILE A 419 11.15 19.52 3.89
C ILE A 419 10.91 18.89 5.26
N VAL A 420 9.66 18.49 5.57
CA VAL A 420 9.34 17.83 6.84
C VAL A 420 10.15 16.54 6.98
N ALA A 421 10.18 15.70 5.93
CA ALA A 421 10.94 14.45 5.94
C ALA A 421 12.46 14.66 6.01
N ALA A 422 12.99 15.76 5.46
CA ALA A 422 14.40 16.09 5.52
C ALA A 422 14.81 16.65 6.89
N VAL A 423 14.00 17.54 7.48
CA VAL A 423 14.25 18.13 8.80
C VAL A 423 14.20 17.05 9.89
N SER A 424 13.33 16.05 9.75
CA SER A 424 13.25 14.95 10.71
C SER A 424 14.50 14.05 10.74
N LEU A 425 15.40 14.15 9.74
CA LEU A 425 16.70 13.48 9.79
C LEU A 425 17.53 13.92 11.00
N PHE A 426 17.34 15.14 11.52
CA PHE A 426 17.96 15.57 12.77
C PHE A 426 17.48 14.73 13.96
N SER A 427 16.17 14.55 14.10
CA SER A 427 15.57 13.72 15.16
C SER A 427 16.01 12.27 15.02
N ILE A 428 15.95 11.72 13.81
CA ILE A 428 16.40 10.35 13.51
C ILE A 428 17.88 10.19 13.87
N SER A 429 18.74 11.14 13.48
CA SER A 429 20.17 11.08 13.77
C SER A 429 20.46 11.11 15.27
N ASN A 430 19.77 11.98 16.03
CA ASN A 430 19.95 12.06 17.47
C ASN A 430 19.51 10.78 18.18
N THR A 431 18.32 10.27 17.86
CA THR A 431 17.81 9.01 18.44
C THR A 431 18.71 7.83 18.07
N ARG A 432 19.19 7.78 16.83
CA ARG A 432 20.13 6.76 16.37
C ARG A 432 21.45 6.83 17.14
N GLN A 433 22.04 8.01 17.28
CA GLN A 433 23.30 8.17 18.03
C GLN A 433 23.11 7.76 19.49
N PHE A 434 22.04 8.21 20.14
CA PHE A 434 21.71 7.80 21.50
C PHE A 434 21.67 6.27 21.68
N ILE A 435 21.13 5.53 20.71
CA ILE A 435 21.09 4.06 20.75
C ILE A 435 22.45 3.42 20.48
N LEU A 436 23.26 4.02 19.61
CA LEU A 436 24.60 3.53 19.33
C LEU A 436 25.58 3.82 20.47
N ASP A 437 25.35 4.90 21.21
CA ASP A 437 26.14 5.29 22.37
C ASP A 437 25.73 4.54 23.64
N ASP A 438 24.56 3.87 23.64
CA ASP A 438 24.10 3.04 24.75
C ASP A 438 25.11 1.91 25.06
N PRO A 439 25.76 1.92 26.23
CA PRO A 439 26.84 0.99 26.53
C PRO A 439 26.35 -0.47 26.62
N MET A 440 25.08 -0.69 27.00
CA MET A 440 24.47 -2.02 27.00
C MET A 440 24.28 -2.57 25.58
N SER A 441 23.76 -1.75 24.65
CA SER A 441 23.65 -2.13 23.23
C SER A 441 25.03 -2.41 22.62
N ASN A 442 26.05 -1.61 22.94
CA ASN A 442 27.43 -1.86 22.50
C ASN A 442 27.95 -3.20 23.02
N PHE A 443 27.70 -3.51 24.29
CA PHE A 443 28.14 -4.74 24.93
C PHE A 443 27.55 -5.98 24.23
N PHE A 444 26.24 -6.03 24.03
CA PHE A 444 25.58 -7.17 23.36
C PHE A 444 25.82 -7.21 21.85
N SER A 445 26.28 -6.13 21.24
CA SER A 445 26.72 -6.09 19.84
C SER A 445 28.18 -6.52 19.65
N GLY A 446 28.91 -6.86 20.73
CA GLY A 446 30.33 -7.21 20.68
C GLY A 446 31.29 -6.02 20.55
N ARG A 447 30.78 -4.78 20.64
CA ARG A 447 31.57 -3.54 20.64
C ARG A 447 32.05 -3.23 22.06
N TYR A 448 32.95 -4.08 22.56
CA TYR A 448 33.34 -4.09 23.96
C TYR A 448 34.15 -2.87 24.41
N GLU A 449 34.96 -2.28 23.53
CA GLU A 449 35.73 -1.07 23.84
C GLU A 449 34.82 0.16 23.98
N GLU A 450 33.86 0.30 23.07
CA GLU A 450 32.83 1.34 23.10
C GLU A 450 31.91 1.16 24.31
N ALA A 451 31.51 -0.07 24.61
CA ALA A 451 30.74 -0.39 25.81
C ALA A 451 31.48 0.00 27.09
N ALA A 452 32.76 -0.38 27.21
CA ALA A 452 33.58 -0.05 28.37
C ALA A 452 33.73 1.46 28.55
N THR A 453 33.92 2.20 27.45
CA THR A 453 33.99 3.66 27.46
C THR A 453 32.66 4.28 27.88
N GLY A 454 31.55 3.82 27.30
CA GLY A 454 30.21 4.32 27.64
C GLY A 454 29.83 4.05 29.09
N PHE A 455 30.16 2.87 29.64
CA PHE A 455 29.95 2.60 31.06
C PHE A 455 30.83 3.46 31.97
N ALA A 456 32.05 3.82 31.55
CA ALA A 456 32.89 4.75 32.30
C ALA A 456 32.30 6.17 32.34
N VAL A 457 31.72 6.63 31.23
CA VAL A 457 31.00 7.92 31.15
C VAL A 457 29.75 7.86 32.04
N ALA A 458 28.92 6.82 31.92
CA ALA A 458 27.71 6.63 32.74
C ALA A 458 28.02 6.61 34.25
N ALA A 459 29.13 5.97 34.65
CA ALA A 459 29.60 5.98 36.03
C ALA A 459 30.02 7.37 36.53
N THR A 460 30.48 8.25 35.62
CA THR A 460 30.87 9.62 35.96
C THR A 460 29.64 10.54 36.04
N GLU A 461 28.67 10.36 35.15
CA GLU A 461 27.45 11.18 35.09
C GLU A 461 26.43 10.81 36.17
N ASN A 462 26.41 9.56 36.62
CA ASN A 462 25.52 9.08 37.68
C ASN A 462 26.33 8.40 38.81
N PRO A 463 26.85 9.19 39.77
CA PRO A 463 27.65 8.67 40.88
C PRO A 463 26.93 7.66 41.78
N GLU A 464 25.61 7.76 41.90
CA GLU A 464 24.78 6.86 42.72
C GLU A 464 24.78 5.43 42.13
N ASN A 465 24.64 5.32 40.82
CA ASN A 465 24.66 4.03 40.10
C ASN A 465 26.06 3.65 39.57
N ALA A 466 27.09 4.47 39.83
CA ALA A 466 28.45 4.21 39.39
C ALA A 466 28.99 2.81 39.79
N PRO A 467 28.68 2.24 40.97
CA PRO A 467 29.10 0.88 41.30
C PRO A 467 28.59 -0.16 40.30
N TYR A 468 27.40 0.00 39.74
CA TYR A 468 26.85 -0.95 38.76
C TYR A 468 27.46 -0.75 37.38
N TYR A 469 27.60 0.50 36.93
CA TYR A 469 28.23 0.79 35.64
C TYR A 469 29.69 0.32 35.60
N ASN A 470 30.43 0.42 36.70
CA ASN A 470 31.80 -0.09 36.77
C ASN A 470 31.87 -1.63 36.70
N LEU A 471 30.87 -2.37 37.21
CA LEU A 471 30.79 -3.82 37.03
C LEU A 471 30.54 -4.19 35.56
N TRP A 472 29.63 -3.49 34.90
CA TRP A 472 29.37 -3.68 33.47
C TRP A 472 30.55 -3.26 32.58
N ARG A 473 31.27 -2.20 32.96
CA ARG A 473 32.54 -1.82 32.35
C ARG A 473 33.55 -2.96 32.46
N PHE A 474 33.67 -3.57 33.64
CA PHE A 474 34.55 -4.73 33.84
C PHE A 474 34.15 -5.91 32.95
N PHE A 475 32.86 -6.22 32.80
CA PHE A 475 32.42 -7.27 31.87
C PHE A 475 32.80 -6.95 30.43
N ALA A 476 32.59 -5.70 30.00
CA ALA A 476 32.96 -5.25 28.67
C ALA A 476 34.47 -5.40 28.43
N GLN A 477 35.29 -4.89 29.34
CA GLN A 477 36.75 -5.00 29.28
C GLN A 477 37.22 -6.46 29.26
N THR A 478 36.62 -7.32 30.09
CA THR A 478 36.98 -8.74 30.17
C THR A 478 36.67 -9.46 28.86
N ARG A 479 35.47 -9.27 28.29
CA ARG A 479 35.10 -9.88 27.01
C ARG A 479 35.87 -9.29 25.83
N GLY A 480 36.28 -8.03 25.92
CA GLY A 480 37.16 -7.35 24.98
C GLY A 480 38.65 -7.69 25.10
N ASN A 481 39.04 -8.57 26.04
CA ASN A 481 40.44 -8.88 26.36
C ASN A 481 41.30 -7.64 26.72
N ASP A 482 40.70 -6.63 27.36
CA ASP A 482 41.42 -5.47 27.87
C ASP A 482 42.20 -5.85 29.14
N ALA A 483 43.54 -5.75 29.06
CA ALA A 483 44.45 -6.06 30.17
C ALA A 483 44.20 -5.20 31.43
N LYS A 484 43.48 -4.06 31.31
CA LYS A 484 43.16 -3.17 32.42
C LYS A 484 41.93 -3.61 33.23
N ALA A 485 41.13 -4.58 32.77
CA ALA A 485 39.85 -4.95 33.37
C ALA A 485 39.92 -5.12 34.90
N ILE A 486 40.84 -5.95 35.38
CA ILE A 486 41.01 -6.23 36.82
C ILE A 486 41.57 -5.02 37.57
N ALA A 487 42.48 -4.26 36.97
CA ALA A 487 43.05 -3.05 37.60
C ALA A 487 41.97 -1.98 37.80
N ASP A 488 41.15 -1.75 36.79
CA ASP A 488 40.04 -0.79 36.83
C ASP A 488 38.94 -1.25 37.80
N LEU A 489 38.62 -2.55 37.85
CA LEU A 489 37.69 -3.11 38.83
C LEU A 489 38.18 -2.89 40.27
N ARG A 490 39.48 -3.07 40.55
CA ARG A 490 40.06 -2.77 41.89
C ARG A 490 39.96 -1.29 42.24
N ILE A 491 40.20 -0.40 41.28
CA ILE A 491 40.07 1.05 41.49
C ILE A 491 38.61 1.40 41.82
N ALA A 492 37.64 0.81 41.11
CA ALA A 492 36.23 1.02 41.38
C ALA A 492 35.79 0.42 42.73
N ALA A 493 36.28 -0.78 43.08
CA ALA A 493 36.05 -1.39 44.39
C ALA A 493 36.54 -0.50 45.54
N GLY A 494 37.74 0.10 45.38
CA GLY A 494 38.31 1.02 46.38
C GLY A 494 37.52 2.33 46.57
N LYS A 495 36.60 2.65 45.66
CA LYS A 495 35.68 3.80 45.77
C LYS A 495 34.28 3.42 46.25
N THR A 496 33.98 2.13 46.36
CA THR A 496 32.67 1.61 46.80
C THR A 496 32.72 1.28 48.29
N ASP A 497 31.68 1.64 49.04
CA ASP A 497 31.62 1.34 50.48
C ASP A 497 31.50 -0.17 50.73
N GLN A 498 32.50 -0.73 51.42
CA GLN A 498 32.62 -2.15 51.72
C GLN A 498 31.47 -2.71 52.57
N GLY A 499 30.77 -1.86 53.32
CA GLY A 499 29.64 -2.24 54.15
C GLY A 499 28.32 -2.35 53.40
N THR A 500 28.28 -1.95 52.12
CA THR A 500 27.03 -1.78 51.37
C THR A 500 27.00 -2.60 50.08
N TRP A 501 25.79 -2.90 49.62
CA TRP A 501 25.57 -3.47 48.30
C TRP A 501 25.82 -2.40 47.22
N PRO A 502 26.51 -2.69 46.08
CA PRO A 502 26.90 -4.01 45.58
C PRO A 502 28.36 -4.43 45.85
N TYR A 503 29.04 -3.93 46.89
CA TYR A 503 30.46 -4.28 47.15
C TYR A 503 30.76 -5.80 47.17
N PRO A 504 29.92 -6.68 47.75
CA PRO A 504 30.15 -8.12 47.68
C PRO A 504 30.29 -8.68 46.25
N VAL A 505 29.65 -8.04 45.26
CA VAL A 505 29.78 -8.42 43.84
C VAL A 505 31.19 -8.12 43.31
N TYR A 506 31.80 -7.01 43.74
CA TYR A 506 33.21 -6.72 43.42
C TYR A 506 34.14 -7.79 43.96
N SER A 507 33.97 -8.18 45.23
CA SER A 507 34.76 -9.25 45.84
C SER A 507 34.59 -10.59 45.11
N LEU A 508 33.40 -10.91 44.57
CA LEU A 508 33.20 -12.09 43.71
C LEU A 508 34.12 -12.04 42.48
N PHE A 509 34.12 -10.95 41.72
CA PHE A 509 34.91 -10.83 40.49
C PHE A 509 36.41 -10.56 40.71
N LEU A 510 36.79 -10.09 41.91
CA LEU A 510 38.19 -10.02 42.35
C LEU A 510 38.73 -11.36 42.88
N GLY A 511 37.89 -12.39 42.96
CA GLY A 511 38.27 -13.74 43.40
C GLY A 511 38.32 -13.92 44.92
N GLU A 512 37.73 -13.00 45.67
CA GLU A 512 37.69 -12.98 47.14
C GLU A 512 36.44 -13.68 47.71
N LEU A 513 35.40 -13.84 46.89
CA LEU A 513 34.16 -14.54 47.23
C LEU A 513 33.78 -15.57 46.16
N LYS A 514 33.01 -16.58 46.57
CA LYS A 514 32.35 -17.55 45.68
C LYS A 514 30.85 -17.23 45.50
N PRO A 515 30.18 -17.72 44.43
CA PRO A 515 28.76 -17.50 44.19
C PRO A 515 27.84 -17.80 45.40
N ASP A 516 28.04 -18.93 46.09
CA ASP A 516 27.23 -19.29 47.26
C ASP A 516 27.43 -18.33 48.44
N GLU A 517 28.64 -17.79 48.60
CA GLU A 517 28.98 -16.80 49.63
C GLU A 517 28.40 -15.42 49.29
N LEU A 518 28.34 -15.06 48.00
CA LEU A 518 27.64 -13.86 47.54
C LEU A 518 26.14 -13.97 47.84
N MET A 519 25.51 -15.10 47.52
CA MET A 519 24.10 -15.34 47.81
C MET A 519 23.80 -15.24 49.32
N ALA A 520 24.70 -15.73 50.17
CA ALA A 520 24.55 -15.65 51.62
C ALA A 520 24.65 -14.21 52.18
N LYS A 521 25.29 -13.28 51.44
CA LYS A 521 25.42 -11.87 51.82
C LYS A 521 24.22 -11.01 51.42
N ALA A 522 23.35 -11.49 50.54
CA ALA A 522 22.17 -10.75 50.09
C ALA A 522 21.12 -10.64 51.21
N ALA A 523 20.82 -9.41 51.64
CA ALA A 523 19.92 -9.13 52.75
C ALA A 523 18.43 -9.19 52.38
N ASP A 524 18.08 -8.84 51.15
CA ASP A 524 16.70 -8.72 50.68
C ASP A 524 16.47 -9.42 49.33
N SER A 525 15.23 -9.38 48.83
CA SER A 525 14.86 -10.03 47.57
C SER A 525 15.54 -9.41 46.35
N ASN A 526 15.79 -8.10 46.35
CA ASN A 526 16.42 -7.41 45.24
C ASN A 526 17.90 -7.83 45.15
N GLN A 527 18.61 -7.78 46.28
CA GLN A 527 20.00 -8.23 46.37
C GLN A 527 20.14 -9.72 46.03
N ARG A 528 19.16 -10.56 46.39
CA ARG A 528 19.16 -11.97 45.97
C ARG A 528 18.99 -12.13 44.46
N GLY A 529 18.17 -11.30 43.84
CA GLY A 529 18.04 -11.24 42.37
C GLY A 529 19.37 -10.86 41.72
N GLU A 530 19.98 -9.77 42.18
CA GLU A 530 21.28 -9.31 41.67
C GLU A 530 22.38 -10.37 41.89
N ALA A 531 22.47 -10.95 43.10
CA ALA A 531 23.40 -12.04 43.40
C ALA A 531 23.23 -13.24 42.47
N THR A 532 21.97 -13.57 42.11
CA THR A 532 21.65 -14.64 41.16
C THR A 532 22.17 -14.32 39.77
N PHE A 533 21.94 -13.10 39.28
CA PHE A 533 22.46 -12.64 38.00
C PHE A 533 23.99 -12.66 37.97
N TYR A 534 24.66 -12.03 38.94
CA TYR A 534 26.11 -11.94 38.99
C TYR A 534 26.81 -13.29 39.19
N SER A 535 26.16 -14.23 39.88
CA SER A 535 26.61 -15.63 39.91
C SER A 535 26.53 -16.28 38.54
N GLY A 536 25.47 -16.00 37.77
CA GLY A 536 25.32 -16.42 36.37
C GLY A 536 26.45 -15.88 35.50
N GLU A 537 26.74 -14.57 35.57
CA GLU A 537 27.85 -13.92 34.86
C GLU A 537 29.21 -14.53 35.23
N TRP A 538 29.43 -14.83 36.51
CA TRP A 538 30.68 -15.45 36.95
C TRP A 538 30.90 -16.81 36.30
N TYR A 539 29.88 -17.67 36.24
CA TYR A 539 29.96 -18.95 35.53
C TYR A 539 30.15 -18.76 34.03
N LEU A 540 29.49 -17.76 33.45
CA LEU A 540 29.59 -17.45 32.01
C LEU A 540 31.02 -17.04 31.63
N LEU A 541 31.64 -16.12 32.39
CA LEU A 541 33.04 -15.72 32.22
C LEU A 541 34.01 -16.88 32.46
N GLY A 542 33.65 -17.81 33.35
CA GLY A 542 34.38 -19.06 33.56
C GLY A 542 34.16 -20.13 32.48
N GLY A 543 33.35 -19.85 31.44
CA GLY A 543 33.05 -20.78 30.35
C GLY A 543 32.05 -21.90 30.71
N ASN A 544 31.39 -21.83 31.88
CA ASN A 544 30.45 -22.84 32.35
C ASN A 544 28.99 -22.44 32.03
N ILE A 545 28.60 -22.60 30.76
CA ILE A 545 27.26 -22.24 30.27
C ILE A 545 26.14 -23.04 30.97
N GLN A 546 26.41 -24.28 31.36
CA GLN A 546 25.43 -25.16 32.01
C GLN A 546 25.00 -24.62 33.38
N GLU A 547 25.94 -24.05 34.13
CA GLU A 547 25.65 -23.41 35.42
C GLU A 547 25.15 -21.97 35.25
N ALA A 548 25.60 -21.26 34.22
CA ALA A 548 25.19 -19.88 33.96
C ALA A 548 23.72 -19.76 33.55
N ARG A 549 23.26 -20.57 32.58
CA ARG A 549 21.91 -20.47 32.00
C ARG A 549 20.78 -20.52 33.04
N PRO A 550 20.69 -21.52 33.95
CA PRO A 550 19.58 -21.59 34.91
C PRO A 550 19.56 -20.38 35.85
N ARG A 551 20.73 -19.83 36.20
CA ARG A 551 20.84 -18.63 37.05
C ARG A 551 20.37 -17.37 36.31
N LEU A 552 20.76 -17.20 35.04
CA LEU A 552 20.26 -16.10 34.20
C LEU A 552 18.75 -16.20 33.99
N GLN A 553 18.20 -17.41 33.82
CA GLN A 553 16.74 -17.62 33.76
C GLN A 553 16.05 -17.27 35.08
N ALA A 554 16.64 -17.64 36.22
CA ALA A 554 16.14 -17.27 37.54
C ALA A 554 16.24 -15.75 37.80
N ALA A 555 17.24 -15.07 37.25
CA ALA A 555 17.35 -13.62 37.35
C ALA A 555 16.15 -12.91 36.67
N LEU A 556 15.62 -13.44 35.56
CA LEU A 556 14.43 -12.88 34.89
C LEU A 556 13.15 -12.94 35.74
N SER A 557 13.07 -13.80 36.75
CA SER A 557 11.92 -13.89 37.64
C SER A 557 12.16 -13.25 39.02
N SER A 558 13.42 -13.05 39.40
CA SER A 558 13.81 -12.55 40.73
C SER A 558 14.27 -11.08 40.74
N CYS A 559 14.83 -10.57 39.65
CA CYS A 559 15.23 -9.17 39.55
C CYS A 559 14.05 -8.27 39.17
N PRO A 560 13.94 -7.06 39.76
CA PRO A 560 13.03 -6.04 39.26
C PRO A 560 13.31 -5.71 37.79
N THR A 561 12.27 -5.47 36.99
CA THR A 561 12.40 -5.15 35.55
C THR A 561 13.10 -3.82 35.27
N THR A 562 13.25 -2.98 36.29
CA THR A 562 13.95 -1.69 36.24
C THR A 562 15.46 -1.81 36.46
N PHE A 563 15.96 -2.99 36.85
CA PHE A 563 17.37 -3.20 37.18
C PHE A 563 18.19 -3.55 35.93
N LEU A 564 19.48 -3.21 35.93
CA LEU A 564 20.39 -3.53 34.83
C LEU A 564 20.53 -5.05 34.65
N GLU A 565 20.49 -5.78 35.74
CA GLU A 565 20.62 -7.23 35.85
C GLU A 565 19.48 -7.96 35.12
N PHE A 566 18.26 -7.42 35.15
CA PHE A 566 17.14 -8.00 34.39
C PHE A 566 17.38 -7.90 32.88
N ASN A 567 17.77 -6.72 32.39
CA ASN A 567 18.09 -6.51 30.98
C ASN A 567 19.36 -7.28 30.57
N GLY A 568 20.34 -7.36 31.47
CA GLY A 568 21.54 -8.17 31.33
C GLY A 568 21.19 -9.64 31.11
N ALA A 569 20.43 -10.23 32.04
CA ALA A 569 20.00 -11.64 31.95
C ALA A 569 19.29 -11.95 30.63
N LYS A 570 18.41 -11.05 30.18
CA LYS A 570 17.72 -11.18 28.90
C LYS A 570 18.70 -11.15 27.72
N GLY A 571 19.64 -10.20 27.71
CA GLY A 571 20.65 -10.08 26.66
C GLY A 571 21.56 -11.30 26.58
N GLU A 572 22.02 -11.80 27.74
CA GLU A 572 22.87 -12.98 27.83
C GLU A 572 22.18 -14.23 27.30
N LEU A 573 20.95 -14.49 27.74
CA LEU A 573 20.18 -15.65 27.28
C LEU A 573 19.93 -15.63 25.77
N ASN A 574 19.74 -14.44 25.19
CA ASN A 574 19.60 -14.29 23.73
C ASN A 574 20.90 -14.54 22.96
N SER A 575 22.06 -14.31 23.61
CA SER A 575 23.38 -14.52 23.00
C SER A 575 23.85 -15.98 23.08
N LEU A 576 23.30 -16.76 24.01
CA LEU A 576 23.66 -18.16 24.22
C LEU A 576 23.06 -19.07 23.14
N PRO A 577 23.77 -20.15 22.70
CA PRO A 577 23.22 -21.12 21.75
C PRO A 577 21.90 -21.72 22.22
N ALA A 578 20.96 -22.00 21.32
CA ALA A 578 19.79 -22.80 21.66
C ALA A 578 20.22 -24.22 22.09
N GLN A 579 19.51 -24.82 23.05
CA GLN A 579 19.73 -26.21 23.44
C GLN A 579 19.14 -27.18 22.42
#